data_AF-A0A1I3X0E0-F1
#
_entry.id   AF-A0A1I3X0E0-F1
#
_cell.length_a   1.000
_cell.length_b   1.000
_cell.length_c   1.000
_cell.angle_alpha   90.00
_cell.angle_beta   90.00
_cell.angle_gamma   90.00
#
_symmetry.space_group_name_H-M   'P 1'
#
loop_
_entity.id
_entity.type
_entity.pdbx_description
1 polymer ?
#
loop_
_entity_poly.entity_id
_entity_poly.type
_entity_poly.pdbx_seq_one_letter_code
_entity_poly.pdbx_strand_id
1 'polypeptide(L)'
;MTDTPAIARIDAEHPWPWLDAFPEYAATFFNGRDEDSAALLRCVFAAPVTVLFGKSGLGKSSLLQAGLFPRLRKERLLPVYVRLNHGDHAAGVSEQITRQFHAQLKASLPQAYAGLTQHMQNTASESLWMQLHHTEFELRDDAGRRWTPVFVLDQFEEIFTLGAADLERQQQLFYELGDLMENRIPRVLAERLHDDTDGSLYEQLNLDTQHYRFLLSLREDYLPDLAEWTDRIPRLGANRYRLLPMIDAQAVDAVIKTGGKLVTPSDAQNIVHYLTHTQTDSKSVPIMQTHQRRQRARVEPVLLSLICSGLNAERLADKKPRLNTDNLVKEGSLIVERFYDTEFTGLPESVRDFIE
;
A
#
# COMPACT_ATOMS: atom_id res chain seq x y z
N MET A 1 13.14 5.10 -27.11
CA MET A 1 12.89 3.67 -26.82
C MET A 1 13.81 3.30 -25.67
N THR A 2 13.38 3.63 -24.46
CA THR A 2 14.08 3.27 -23.22
C THR A 2 13.49 1.95 -22.76
N ASP A 3 14.27 0.88 -22.87
CA ASP A 3 13.97 -0.40 -22.26
C ASP A 3 13.86 -0.18 -20.75
N THR A 4 12.63 -0.02 -20.27
CA THR A 4 12.32 -0.28 -18.86
C THR A 4 12.63 -1.77 -18.69
N PRO A 5 13.57 -2.17 -17.80
CA PRO A 5 13.85 -3.58 -17.61
C PRO A 5 12.54 -4.27 -17.26
N ALA A 6 12.12 -5.20 -18.13
CA ALA A 6 10.92 -5.98 -17.92
C ALA A 6 10.99 -6.58 -16.52
N ILE A 7 9.97 -6.31 -15.70
CA ILE A 7 9.88 -6.79 -14.30
C ILE A 7 10.21 -8.28 -14.31
N ALA A 8 11.39 -8.64 -13.81
CA ALA A 8 11.77 -10.04 -13.66
C ALA A 8 10.75 -10.65 -12.71
N ARG A 9 10.08 -11.72 -13.15
CA ARG A 9 9.12 -12.45 -12.32
C ARG A 9 9.81 -12.83 -11.01
N ILE A 10 9.21 -12.47 -9.88
CA ILE A 10 9.79 -12.81 -8.57
C ILE A 10 9.74 -14.32 -8.38
N ASP A 11 10.90 -14.94 -8.24
CA ASP A 11 11.09 -16.37 -8.08
C ASP A 11 12.34 -16.69 -7.23
N ALA A 12 12.71 -17.96 -7.14
CA ALA A 12 13.83 -18.41 -6.31
C ALA A 12 15.20 -17.91 -6.79
N GLU A 13 15.34 -17.49 -8.06
CA GLU A 13 16.58 -16.93 -8.61
C GLU A 13 16.55 -15.39 -8.65
N HIS A 14 15.36 -14.79 -8.63
CA HIS A 14 15.13 -13.34 -8.58
C HIS A 14 14.17 -12.94 -7.43
N PRO A 15 14.55 -13.17 -6.15
CA PRO A 15 13.58 -13.04 -5.06
C PRO A 15 13.38 -11.60 -4.57
N TRP A 16 14.20 -10.64 -5.00
CA TRP A 16 14.08 -9.23 -4.60
C TRP A 16 13.67 -8.34 -5.79
N PRO A 17 12.56 -7.59 -5.67
CA PRO A 17 11.98 -6.79 -6.75
C PRO A 17 12.67 -5.42 -6.95
N TRP A 18 13.95 -5.29 -6.57
CA TRP A 18 14.66 -4.01 -6.60
C TRP A 18 13.94 -2.96 -5.73
N LEU A 19 13.37 -1.91 -6.32
CA LEU A 19 12.63 -0.85 -5.62
C LEU A 19 11.11 -1.05 -5.65
N ASP A 20 10.63 -1.98 -6.47
CA ASP A 20 9.21 -2.23 -6.61
C ASP A 20 8.63 -2.86 -5.35
N ALA A 21 7.31 -2.68 -5.17
CA ALA A 21 6.59 -3.36 -4.11
C ALA A 21 6.52 -4.87 -4.38
N PHE A 22 6.59 -5.69 -3.33
CA PHE A 22 6.26 -7.11 -3.45
C PHE A 22 4.75 -7.24 -3.75
N PRO A 23 4.37 -7.82 -4.90
CA PRO A 23 2.96 -8.06 -5.22
C PRO A 23 2.39 -9.24 -4.42
N GLU A 24 1.07 -9.37 -4.41
CA GLU A 24 0.37 -10.43 -3.65
C GLU A 24 0.85 -11.85 -4.02
N TYR A 25 1.12 -12.13 -5.30
CA TYR A 25 1.59 -13.44 -5.74
C TYR A 25 2.98 -13.81 -5.20
N ALA A 26 3.77 -12.81 -4.79
CA ALA A 26 5.12 -12.98 -4.26
C ALA A 26 5.15 -13.00 -2.73
N ALA A 27 4.02 -13.23 -2.06
CA ALA A 27 3.91 -13.27 -0.60
C ALA A 27 4.94 -14.19 0.09
N THR A 28 5.35 -15.29 -0.56
CA THR A 28 6.38 -16.21 -0.02
C THR A 28 7.78 -15.61 0.05
N PHE A 29 8.04 -14.55 -0.73
CA PHE A 29 9.31 -13.83 -0.76
C PHE A 29 9.29 -12.55 0.08
N PHE A 30 8.13 -12.15 0.63
CA PHE A 30 8.01 -11.01 1.52
C PHE A 30 8.16 -11.43 2.99
N ASN A 31 9.38 -11.30 3.53
CA ASN A 31 9.73 -11.81 4.87
C ASN A 31 10.18 -10.70 5.84
N GLY A 32 10.26 -11.02 7.12
CA GLY A 32 10.68 -10.09 8.20
C GLY A 32 9.63 -9.06 8.62
N ARG A 33 8.42 -9.11 8.04
CA ARG A 33 7.29 -8.20 8.35
C ARG A 33 6.05 -8.93 8.86
N ASP A 34 6.21 -10.16 9.36
CA ASP A 34 5.07 -11.00 9.79
C ASP A 34 4.26 -10.38 10.93
N GLU A 35 4.95 -9.80 11.91
CA GLU A 35 4.32 -9.11 13.04
C GLU A 35 3.59 -7.83 12.59
N ASP A 36 4.21 -7.05 11.69
CA ASP A 36 3.60 -5.85 11.12
C ASP A 36 2.31 -6.18 10.36
N SER A 37 2.35 -7.22 9.50
CA SER A 37 1.17 -7.68 8.77
C SER A 37 0.06 -8.19 9.70
N ALA A 38 0.43 -8.79 10.84
CA ALA A 38 -0.54 -9.31 11.82
C ALA A 38 -1.15 -8.17 12.64
N ALA A 39 -0.34 -7.17 13.01
CA ALA A 39 -0.81 -5.99 13.69
C ALA A 39 -1.74 -5.17 12.80
N LEU A 40 -1.38 -4.96 11.53
CA LEU A 40 -2.22 -4.24 10.58
C LEU A 40 -3.56 -4.97 10.35
N LEU A 41 -3.54 -6.30 10.23
CA LEU A 41 -4.79 -7.08 10.14
C LEU A 41 -5.69 -6.86 11.36
N ARG A 42 -5.13 -6.84 12.59
CA ARG A 42 -5.90 -6.54 13.80
C ARG A 42 -6.51 -5.14 13.75
N CYS A 43 -5.79 -4.14 13.25
CA CYS A 43 -6.33 -2.79 13.05
C CYS A 43 -7.51 -2.78 12.06
N VAL A 44 -7.41 -3.52 10.95
CA VAL A 44 -8.50 -3.63 9.97
C VAL A 44 -9.75 -4.27 10.58
N PHE A 45 -9.60 -5.25 11.47
CA PHE A 45 -10.74 -5.81 12.20
C PHE A 45 -11.33 -4.84 13.23
N ALA A 46 -10.48 -4.10 13.94
CA ALA A 46 -10.87 -3.26 15.06
C ALA A 46 -11.76 -2.07 14.67
N ALA A 47 -11.65 -1.54 13.43
CA ALA A 47 -12.47 -0.41 13.00
C ALA A 47 -12.80 -0.46 11.49
N PRO A 48 -13.87 0.24 11.05
CA PRO A 48 -14.22 0.35 9.63
C PRO A 48 -13.18 1.10 8.80
N VAL A 49 -12.40 2.00 9.41
CA VAL A 49 -11.34 2.76 8.74
C VAL A 49 -10.03 2.53 9.48
N THR A 50 -8.96 2.27 8.74
CA THR A 50 -7.59 2.11 9.25
C THR A 50 -6.65 3.04 8.50
N VAL A 51 -5.76 3.72 9.20
CA VAL A 51 -4.70 4.53 8.58
C VAL A 51 -3.34 3.87 8.80
N LEU A 52 -2.73 3.35 7.74
CA LEU A 52 -1.34 2.90 7.71
C LEU A 52 -0.46 4.09 7.32
N PHE A 53 0.53 4.44 8.15
CA PHE A 53 1.45 5.52 7.82
C PHE A 53 2.88 5.20 8.18
N GLY A 54 3.83 5.88 7.55
CA GLY A 54 5.25 5.74 7.84
C GLY A 54 6.09 6.46 6.80
N LYS A 55 7.41 6.52 7.02
CA LYS A 55 8.34 7.13 6.06
C LYS A 55 8.27 6.48 4.68
N SER A 56 8.77 7.20 3.68
CA SER A 56 9.02 6.59 2.36
C SER A 56 10.01 5.44 2.48
N GLY A 57 9.96 4.48 1.54
CA GLY A 57 10.90 3.35 1.52
C GLY A 57 10.71 2.27 2.60
N LEU A 58 9.74 2.41 3.50
CA LEU A 58 9.49 1.40 4.55
C LEU A 58 8.74 0.14 4.07
N GLY A 59 8.39 0.07 2.78
CA GLY A 59 7.68 -1.06 2.19
C GLY A 59 6.19 -1.10 2.51
N LYS A 60 5.51 0.07 2.60
CA LYS A 60 4.06 0.15 2.86
C LYS A 60 3.26 -0.65 1.82
N SER A 61 3.51 -0.43 0.53
CA SER A 61 2.83 -1.14 -0.56
C SER A 61 3.11 -2.65 -0.54
N SER A 62 4.35 -3.07 -0.25
CA SER A 62 4.70 -4.49 -0.06
C SER A 62 3.97 -5.10 1.15
N LEU A 63 3.87 -4.36 2.26
CA LEU A 63 3.14 -4.77 3.46
C LEU A 63 1.64 -4.96 3.16
N LEU A 64 1.05 -4.09 2.35
CA LEU A 64 -0.34 -4.21 1.91
C LEU A 64 -0.52 -5.44 1.01
N GLN A 65 0.21 -5.49 -0.11
CA GLN A 65 -0.03 -6.48 -1.15
C GLN A 65 0.46 -7.87 -0.78
N ALA A 66 1.75 -8.03 -0.45
CA ALA A 66 2.33 -9.33 -0.14
C ALA A 66 2.08 -9.76 1.32
N GLY A 67 1.98 -8.81 2.24
CA GLY A 67 1.77 -9.09 3.66
C GLY A 67 0.31 -9.24 4.07
N LEU A 68 -0.51 -8.24 3.78
CA LEU A 68 -1.88 -8.11 4.30
C LEU A 68 -2.92 -8.81 3.42
N PHE A 69 -2.89 -8.67 2.10
CA PHE A 69 -3.96 -9.19 1.22
C PHE A 69 -4.17 -10.71 1.34
N PRO A 70 -3.12 -11.56 1.36
CA PRO A 70 -3.32 -13.00 1.56
C PRO A 70 -3.99 -13.31 2.90
N ARG A 71 -3.76 -12.49 3.92
CA ARG A 71 -4.37 -12.64 5.26
C ARG A 71 -5.82 -12.17 5.24
N LEU A 72 -6.13 -11.06 4.58
CA LEU A 72 -7.52 -10.61 4.38
C LEU A 72 -8.35 -11.68 3.68
N ARG A 73 -7.83 -12.27 2.60
CA ARG A 73 -8.56 -13.31 1.85
C ARG A 73 -8.85 -14.55 2.69
N LYS A 74 -7.92 -14.98 3.55
CA LYS A 74 -8.14 -16.10 4.48
C LYS A 74 -9.30 -15.83 5.44
N GLU A 75 -9.51 -14.56 5.80
CA GLU A 75 -10.58 -14.09 6.66
C GLU A 75 -11.87 -13.73 5.90
N ARG A 76 -11.95 -14.01 4.59
CA ARG A 76 -13.05 -13.59 3.69
C ARG A 76 -13.24 -12.07 3.63
N LEU A 77 -12.16 -11.33 3.84
CA LEU A 77 -12.08 -9.92 3.52
C LEU A 77 -11.54 -9.79 2.09
N LEU A 78 -12.28 -9.12 1.20
CA LEU A 78 -11.89 -8.91 -0.19
C LEU A 78 -11.04 -7.63 -0.30
N PRO A 79 -9.71 -7.70 -0.45
CA PRO A 79 -8.91 -6.50 -0.68
C PRO A 79 -9.22 -5.94 -2.07
N VAL A 80 -9.62 -4.67 -2.12
CA VAL A 80 -9.82 -3.89 -3.35
C VAL A 80 -8.73 -2.81 -3.37
N TYR A 81 -7.67 -3.05 -4.13
CA TYR A 81 -6.55 -2.12 -4.23
C TYR A 81 -6.90 -0.94 -5.13
N VAL A 82 -6.70 0.27 -4.62
CA VAL A 82 -7.01 1.52 -5.32
C VAL A 82 -5.83 2.46 -5.18
N ARG A 83 -5.28 2.88 -6.33
CA ARG A 83 -4.40 4.05 -6.43
C ARG A 83 -5.17 5.12 -7.20
N LEU A 84 -5.44 6.24 -6.55
CA LEU A 84 -6.28 7.29 -7.12
C LEU A 84 -5.52 8.01 -8.24
N ASN A 85 -6.20 8.24 -9.36
CA ASN A 85 -5.73 9.09 -10.42
C ASN A 85 -6.19 10.52 -10.15
N HIS A 86 -5.23 11.45 -10.13
CA HIS A 86 -5.43 12.87 -9.86
C HIS A 86 -5.25 13.76 -11.10
N GLY A 87 -5.11 13.19 -12.30
CA GLY A 87 -4.99 13.96 -13.53
C GLY A 87 -6.25 14.76 -13.87
N ASP A 88 -6.10 15.80 -14.69
CA ASP A 88 -7.15 16.76 -15.05
C ASP A 88 -8.46 16.12 -15.52
N HIS A 89 -8.38 14.97 -16.19
CA HIS A 89 -9.52 14.23 -16.75
C HIS A 89 -9.84 12.94 -15.99
N ALA A 90 -9.28 12.75 -14.79
CA ALA A 90 -9.58 11.56 -14.02
C ALA A 90 -11.07 11.51 -13.63
N ALA A 91 -11.60 10.32 -13.38
CA ALA A 91 -12.97 10.16 -12.89
C ALA A 91 -13.12 10.65 -11.44
N GLY A 92 -14.36 10.79 -10.95
CA GLY A 92 -14.63 11.00 -9.52
C GLY A 92 -14.18 9.81 -8.66
N VAL A 93 -13.91 10.02 -7.37
CA VAL A 93 -13.37 8.95 -6.49
C VAL A 93 -14.30 7.75 -6.41
N SER A 94 -15.61 7.98 -6.30
CA SER A 94 -16.60 6.89 -6.27
C SER A 94 -16.52 6.02 -7.52
N GLU A 95 -16.35 6.62 -8.70
CA GLU A 95 -16.23 5.89 -9.96
C GLU A 95 -14.90 5.12 -10.02
N GLN A 96 -13.79 5.74 -9.62
CA GLN A 96 -12.49 5.07 -9.59
C GLN A 96 -12.50 3.85 -8.67
N ILE A 97 -13.05 3.98 -7.45
CA ILE A 97 -13.18 2.85 -6.51
C ILE A 97 -14.15 1.80 -7.06
N THR A 98 -15.28 2.21 -7.64
CA THR A 98 -16.26 1.28 -8.25
C THR A 98 -15.62 0.44 -9.35
N ARG A 99 -14.83 1.06 -10.25
CA ARG A 99 -14.11 0.33 -11.30
C ARG A 99 -13.16 -0.73 -10.73
N GLN A 100 -12.40 -0.39 -9.70
CA GLN A 100 -11.49 -1.35 -9.05
C GLN A 100 -12.26 -2.44 -8.29
N PHE A 101 -13.37 -2.08 -7.65
CA PHE A 101 -14.24 -3.03 -6.97
C PHE A 101 -14.78 -4.07 -7.96
N HIS A 102 -15.37 -3.61 -9.05
CA HIS A 102 -15.92 -4.46 -10.11
C HIS A 102 -14.84 -5.36 -10.73
N ALA A 103 -13.66 -4.82 -11.01
CA ALA A 103 -12.54 -5.62 -11.51
C ALA A 103 -12.14 -6.73 -10.51
N GLN A 104 -12.05 -6.40 -9.23
CA GLN A 104 -11.70 -7.35 -8.17
C GLN A 104 -12.80 -8.41 -7.97
N LEU A 105 -14.07 -8.02 -8.03
CA LEU A 105 -15.21 -8.94 -7.98
C LEU A 105 -15.16 -9.92 -9.14
N LYS A 106 -15.00 -9.42 -10.37
CA LYS A 106 -14.92 -10.25 -11.57
C LYS A 106 -13.77 -11.27 -11.48
N ALA A 107 -12.64 -10.88 -10.89
CA ALA A 107 -11.47 -11.73 -10.76
C ALA A 107 -11.57 -12.77 -9.64
N SER A 108 -12.19 -12.44 -8.50
CA SER A 108 -12.17 -13.29 -7.30
C SER A 108 -13.50 -13.91 -6.92
N LEU A 109 -14.62 -13.30 -7.31
CA LEU A 109 -15.97 -13.67 -6.93
C LEU A 109 -16.91 -13.51 -8.15
N PRO A 110 -16.71 -14.27 -9.23
CA PRO A 110 -17.41 -14.07 -10.51
C PRO A 110 -18.93 -14.24 -10.39
N GLN A 111 -19.43 -15.08 -9.48
CA GLN A 111 -20.88 -15.22 -9.23
C GLN A 111 -21.48 -13.95 -8.61
N ALA A 112 -20.83 -13.38 -7.58
CA ALA A 112 -21.26 -12.12 -6.98
C ALA A 112 -21.19 -10.96 -7.99
N TYR A 113 -20.17 -10.96 -8.86
CA TYR A 113 -20.08 -9.98 -9.95
C TYR A 113 -21.24 -10.10 -10.94
N ALA A 114 -21.59 -11.33 -11.36
CA ALA A 114 -22.71 -11.56 -12.26
C ALA A 114 -24.03 -11.05 -11.68
N GLY A 115 -24.31 -11.37 -10.41
CA GLY A 115 -25.48 -10.84 -9.68
C GLY A 115 -25.50 -9.31 -9.70
N LEU A 116 -24.41 -8.67 -9.28
CA LEU A 116 -24.27 -7.20 -9.30
C LEU A 116 -24.56 -6.62 -10.71
N THR A 117 -23.99 -7.19 -11.77
CA THR A 117 -24.21 -6.68 -13.13
C THR A 117 -25.64 -6.84 -13.62
N GLN A 118 -26.35 -7.90 -13.21
CA GLN A 118 -27.76 -8.08 -13.56
C GLN A 118 -28.64 -7.01 -12.92
N HIS A 119 -28.32 -6.60 -11.68
CA HIS A 119 -28.99 -5.47 -11.03
C HIS A 119 -28.62 -4.13 -11.69
N MET A 120 -27.33 -3.89 -11.95
CA MET A 120 -26.84 -2.61 -12.52
C MET A 120 -27.25 -2.34 -13.97
N GLN A 121 -27.59 -3.36 -14.76
CA GLN A 121 -28.14 -3.16 -16.11
C GLN A 121 -29.47 -2.37 -16.09
N ASN A 122 -30.14 -2.30 -14.93
CA ASN A 122 -31.37 -1.54 -14.74
C ASN A 122 -31.16 -0.13 -14.15
N THR A 123 -29.95 0.19 -13.65
CA THR A 123 -29.66 1.48 -13.02
C THR A 123 -28.31 2.04 -13.47
N ALA A 124 -28.33 2.81 -14.55
CA ALA A 124 -27.14 3.55 -14.96
C ALA A 124 -26.81 4.65 -13.92
N SER A 125 -25.55 4.72 -13.47
CA SER A 125 -24.97 5.77 -12.61
C SER A 125 -25.23 5.74 -11.09
N GLU A 126 -25.41 4.57 -10.48
CA GLU A 126 -25.45 4.47 -9.02
C GLU A 126 -24.10 4.79 -8.37
N SER A 127 -24.11 5.65 -7.34
CA SER A 127 -22.94 5.90 -6.50
C SER A 127 -22.47 4.61 -5.81
N LEU A 128 -21.17 4.52 -5.50
CA LEU A 128 -20.61 3.37 -4.78
C LEU A 128 -21.35 3.13 -3.46
N TRP A 129 -21.75 4.20 -2.76
CA TRP A 129 -22.49 4.09 -1.51
C TRP A 129 -23.80 3.32 -1.72
N MET A 130 -24.59 3.68 -2.73
CA MET A 130 -25.85 3.02 -3.05
C MET A 130 -25.64 1.53 -3.39
N GLN A 131 -24.65 1.21 -4.22
CA GLN A 131 -24.33 -0.18 -4.57
C GLN A 131 -23.99 -1.02 -3.32
N LEU A 132 -23.26 -0.46 -2.36
CA LEU A 132 -22.85 -1.14 -1.13
C LEU A 132 -23.99 -1.30 -0.11
N HIS A 133 -25.09 -0.54 -0.25
CA HIS A 133 -26.25 -0.59 0.65
C HIS A 133 -27.48 -1.20 -0.01
N HIS A 134 -27.40 -1.66 -1.25
CA HIS A 134 -28.53 -2.28 -1.93
C HIS A 134 -28.93 -3.59 -1.22
N THR A 135 -30.23 -3.79 -0.96
CA THR A 135 -30.75 -4.93 -0.18
C THR A 135 -30.48 -6.28 -0.84
N GLU A 136 -30.48 -6.32 -2.18
CA GLU A 136 -30.17 -7.52 -2.96
C GLU A 136 -28.66 -7.76 -3.14
N PHE A 137 -27.81 -6.80 -2.78
CA PHE A 137 -26.36 -6.95 -2.94
C PHE A 137 -25.76 -7.71 -1.75
N GLU A 138 -25.53 -9.01 -1.96
CA GLU A 138 -24.76 -9.84 -1.04
C GLU A 138 -23.45 -10.30 -1.67
N LEU A 139 -22.33 -9.93 -1.04
CA LEU A 139 -21.02 -10.40 -1.48
C LEU A 139 -20.76 -11.82 -0.98
N ARG A 140 -21.06 -12.83 -1.81
CA ARG A 140 -20.87 -14.26 -1.48
C ARG A 140 -20.01 -14.99 -2.52
N ASP A 141 -19.33 -16.03 -2.06
CA ASP A 141 -18.70 -17.00 -2.96
C ASP A 141 -19.63 -18.18 -3.32
N ASP A 142 -19.14 -19.06 -4.19
CA ASP A 142 -19.84 -20.26 -4.69
C ASP A 142 -20.26 -21.23 -3.57
N ALA A 143 -19.63 -21.15 -2.39
CA ALA A 143 -20.00 -21.94 -1.21
C ALA A 143 -21.00 -21.20 -0.30
N GLY A 144 -21.53 -20.06 -0.76
CA GLY A 144 -22.47 -19.22 -0.02
C GLY A 144 -21.85 -18.43 1.13
N ARG A 145 -20.52 -18.42 1.27
CA ARG A 145 -19.83 -17.73 2.36
C ARG A 145 -19.79 -16.25 2.07
N ARG A 146 -20.15 -15.44 3.08
CA ARG A 146 -20.12 -13.98 2.98
C ARG A 146 -18.69 -13.44 3.01
N TRP A 147 -18.45 -12.43 2.21
CA TRP A 147 -17.22 -11.65 2.15
C TRP A 147 -17.50 -10.19 2.49
N THR A 148 -16.47 -9.47 2.92
CA THR A 148 -16.54 -8.03 3.18
C THR A 148 -15.44 -7.31 2.41
N PRO A 149 -15.75 -6.35 1.52
CA PRO A 149 -14.73 -5.60 0.82
C PRO A 149 -13.94 -4.70 1.79
N VAL A 150 -12.63 -4.62 1.54
CA VAL A 150 -11.70 -3.71 2.18
C VAL A 150 -11.07 -2.87 1.09
N PHE A 151 -11.50 -1.62 0.97
CA PHE A 151 -10.96 -0.66 0.02
C PHE A 151 -9.63 -0.14 0.54
N VAL A 152 -8.55 -0.46 -0.18
CA VAL A 152 -7.18 -0.13 0.19
C VAL A 152 -6.69 0.99 -0.71
N LEU A 153 -6.70 2.20 -0.19
CA LEU A 153 -6.23 3.42 -0.85
C LEU A 153 -4.73 3.58 -0.56
N ASP A 154 -3.88 3.19 -1.50
CA ASP A 154 -2.43 3.33 -1.37
C ASP A 154 -1.92 4.63 -1.98
N GLN A 155 -0.78 5.12 -1.48
CA GLN A 155 -0.21 6.43 -1.82
C GLN A 155 -1.23 7.56 -1.68
N PHE A 156 -2.02 7.51 -0.60
CA PHE A 156 -3.10 8.47 -0.38
C PHE A 156 -2.59 9.91 -0.29
N GLU A 157 -1.31 10.13 0.04
CA GLU A 157 -0.70 11.47 0.00
C GLU A 157 -0.72 12.14 -1.39
N GLU A 158 -0.93 11.39 -2.47
CA GLU A 158 -1.07 11.94 -3.82
C GLU A 158 -2.25 12.94 -3.91
N ILE A 159 -3.26 12.81 -3.05
CA ILE A 159 -4.37 13.76 -2.97
C ILE A 159 -3.93 15.15 -2.49
N PHE A 160 -2.91 15.23 -1.64
CA PHE A 160 -2.38 16.48 -1.09
C PHE A 160 -1.28 17.10 -1.96
N THR A 161 -0.83 16.37 -2.98
CA THR A 161 0.24 16.81 -3.89
C THR A 161 -0.30 16.99 -5.30
N LEU A 162 -0.49 15.91 -6.04
CA LEU A 162 -1.04 15.93 -7.39
C LEU A 162 -2.49 16.44 -7.38
N GLY A 163 -3.27 15.99 -6.40
CA GLY A 163 -4.65 16.44 -6.22
C GLY A 163 -4.80 17.89 -5.77
N ALA A 164 -3.74 18.53 -5.27
CA ALA A 164 -3.79 19.93 -4.83
C ALA A 164 -3.79 20.93 -5.99
N ALA A 165 -3.58 20.48 -7.23
CA ALA A 165 -3.71 21.31 -8.42
C ALA A 165 -5.15 21.84 -8.63
N ASP A 166 -6.15 21.13 -8.11
CA ASP A 166 -7.57 21.50 -8.15
C ASP A 166 -8.21 21.29 -6.77
N LEU A 167 -8.22 22.35 -5.97
CA LEU A 167 -8.71 22.32 -4.59
C LEU A 167 -10.21 22.03 -4.50
N GLU A 168 -11.01 22.47 -5.46
CA GLU A 168 -12.46 22.21 -5.45
C GLU A 168 -12.71 20.72 -5.65
N ARG A 169 -12.04 20.13 -6.64
CA ARG A 169 -12.09 18.70 -6.87
C ARG A 169 -11.54 17.91 -5.69
N GLN A 170 -10.41 18.34 -5.12
CA GLN A 170 -9.84 17.72 -3.92
C GLN A 170 -10.86 17.67 -2.78
N GLN A 171 -11.54 18.79 -2.52
CA GLN A 171 -12.60 18.85 -1.52
C GLN A 171 -13.71 17.86 -1.85
N GLN A 172 -14.24 17.86 -3.08
CA GLN A 172 -15.30 16.93 -3.51
C GLN A 172 -14.90 15.46 -3.27
N LEU A 173 -13.65 15.08 -3.55
CA LEU A 173 -13.14 13.73 -3.26
C LEU A 173 -13.22 13.42 -1.76
N PHE A 174 -12.84 14.35 -0.88
CA PHE A 174 -12.97 14.17 0.57
C PHE A 174 -14.42 14.14 1.06
N TYR A 175 -15.34 14.87 0.41
CA TYR A 175 -16.77 14.79 0.70
C TYR A 175 -17.29 13.38 0.39
N GLU A 176 -17.02 12.85 -0.81
CA GLU A 176 -17.43 11.51 -1.22
C GLU A 176 -16.80 10.40 -0.35
N LEU A 177 -15.48 10.46 -0.14
CA LEU A 177 -14.78 9.51 0.75
C LEU A 177 -15.30 9.59 2.17
N GLY A 178 -15.58 10.80 2.66
CA GLY A 178 -16.13 11.01 3.98
C GLY A 178 -17.52 10.38 4.14
N ASP A 179 -18.36 10.43 3.11
CA ASP A 179 -19.69 9.82 3.17
C ASP A 179 -19.59 8.28 3.21
N LEU A 180 -18.70 7.70 2.41
CA LEU A 180 -18.39 6.27 2.46
C LEU A 180 -17.77 5.85 3.81
N MET A 181 -16.74 6.54 4.28
CA MET A 181 -15.99 6.16 5.48
C MET A 181 -16.84 6.28 6.76
N GLU A 182 -17.66 7.33 6.87
CA GLU A 182 -18.55 7.56 8.02
C GLU A 182 -19.90 6.86 7.89
N ASN A 183 -20.17 6.17 6.78
CA ASN A 183 -21.47 5.58 6.47
C ASN A 183 -22.62 6.61 6.44
N ARG A 184 -22.34 7.83 5.96
CA ARG A 184 -23.34 8.88 5.79
C ARG A 184 -24.02 8.75 4.43
N ILE A 185 -25.34 8.89 4.41
CA ILE A 185 -26.11 8.95 3.16
C ILE A 185 -25.63 10.18 2.36
N PRO A 186 -25.14 10.02 1.12
CA PRO A 186 -24.71 11.15 0.29
C PRO A 186 -25.86 12.15 0.09
N ARG A 187 -25.56 13.45 0.08
CA ARG A 187 -26.59 14.51 0.01
C ARG A 187 -27.56 14.34 -1.16
N VAL A 188 -27.04 14.05 -2.35
CA VAL A 188 -27.85 13.83 -3.56
C VAL A 188 -28.81 12.64 -3.40
N LEU A 189 -28.41 11.61 -2.65
CA LEU A 189 -29.29 10.49 -2.33
C LEU A 189 -30.31 10.85 -1.25
N ALA A 190 -29.93 11.63 -0.24
CA ALA A 190 -30.85 12.09 0.79
C ALA A 190 -32.00 12.95 0.20
N GLU A 191 -31.70 13.82 -0.77
CA GLU A 191 -32.70 14.59 -1.52
C GLU A 191 -33.66 13.66 -2.29
N ARG A 192 -33.12 12.67 -3.01
CA ARG A 192 -33.93 11.66 -3.72
C ARG A 192 -34.81 10.83 -2.80
N LEU A 193 -34.32 10.44 -1.62
CA LEU A 193 -35.10 9.70 -0.62
C LEU A 193 -36.20 10.56 0.01
N HIS A 194 -36.01 11.87 0.09
CA HIS A 194 -37.05 12.78 0.56
C HIS A 194 -38.22 12.88 -0.44
N ASP A 195 -37.89 12.87 -1.74
CA ASP A 195 -38.87 12.92 -2.83
C ASP A 195 -39.49 11.55 -3.16
N ASP A 196 -39.01 10.46 -2.54
CA ASP A 196 -39.45 9.07 -2.71
C ASP A 196 -40.82 8.80 -2.04
N THR A 197 -41.87 9.42 -2.57
CA THR A 197 -43.21 9.38 -1.96
C THR A 197 -43.86 7.99 -1.91
N ASP A 198 -43.44 7.05 -2.76
CA ASP A 198 -43.94 5.68 -2.78
C ASP A 198 -43.06 4.70 -1.96
N GLY A 199 -41.92 5.17 -1.43
CA GLY A 199 -40.99 4.38 -0.62
C GLY A 199 -40.18 3.33 -1.40
N SER A 200 -40.29 3.32 -2.73
CA SER A 200 -39.69 2.28 -3.57
C SER A 200 -38.16 2.30 -3.52
N LEU A 201 -37.54 3.48 -3.40
CA LEU A 201 -36.09 3.61 -3.26
C LEU A 201 -35.64 3.25 -1.83
N TYR A 202 -36.43 3.62 -0.82
CA TYR A 202 -36.13 3.27 0.57
C TYR A 202 -36.11 1.74 0.78
N GLU A 203 -37.07 1.01 0.23
CA GLU A 203 -37.15 -0.47 0.35
C GLU A 203 -35.98 -1.20 -0.33
N GLN A 204 -35.31 -0.57 -1.29
CA GLN A 204 -34.13 -1.13 -1.98
C GLN A 204 -32.83 -0.96 -1.18
N LEU A 205 -32.83 -0.19 -0.08
CA LEU A 205 -31.62 0.17 0.64
C LEU A 205 -31.62 -0.32 2.09
N ASN A 206 -30.47 -0.84 2.53
CA ASN A 206 -30.21 -1.20 3.92
C ASN A 206 -29.31 -0.14 4.57
N LEU A 207 -29.92 0.92 5.10
CA LEU A 207 -29.24 2.11 5.62
C LEU A 207 -28.50 1.87 6.97
N ASP A 208 -28.84 0.79 7.68
CA ASP A 208 -28.34 0.51 9.04
C ASP A 208 -27.01 -0.27 9.06
N THR A 209 -26.55 -0.74 7.90
CA THR A 209 -25.39 -1.64 7.82
C THR A 209 -24.23 -1.01 7.08
N GLN A 210 -23.01 -1.23 7.59
CA GLN A 210 -21.77 -0.93 6.88
C GLN A 210 -20.98 -2.23 6.71
N HIS A 211 -21.24 -2.93 5.62
CA HIS A 211 -20.58 -4.19 5.29
C HIS A 211 -19.33 -4.00 4.43
N TYR A 212 -18.54 -2.96 4.70
CA TYR A 212 -17.29 -2.65 3.99
C TYR A 212 -16.32 -1.89 4.90
N ARG A 213 -15.04 -1.90 4.54
CA ARG A 213 -13.97 -1.24 5.31
C ARG A 213 -13.03 -0.46 4.41
N PHE A 214 -12.27 0.46 4.99
CA PHE A 214 -11.25 1.26 4.34
C PHE A 214 -9.90 1.11 5.05
N LEU A 215 -8.83 1.08 4.25
CA LEU A 215 -7.45 1.22 4.71
C LEU A 215 -6.77 2.27 3.84
N LEU A 216 -6.31 3.36 4.46
CA LEU A 216 -5.55 4.41 3.79
C LEU A 216 -4.07 4.23 4.12
N SER A 217 -3.22 4.17 3.10
CA SER A 217 -1.77 4.13 3.26
C SER A 217 -1.17 5.45 2.78
N LEU A 218 -0.43 6.12 3.64
CA LEU A 218 0.22 7.39 3.31
C LEU A 218 1.60 7.58 3.94
N ARG A 219 2.33 8.55 3.43
CA ARG A 219 3.56 9.06 4.06
C ARG A 219 3.25 9.80 5.36
N GLU A 220 4.11 9.60 6.37
CA GLU A 220 3.93 10.24 7.68
C GLU A 220 4.03 11.77 7.66
N ASP A 221 4.69 12.33 6.64
CA ASP A 221 4.82 13.78 6.44
C ASP A 221 3.47 14.46 6.17
N TYR A 222 2.48 13.72 5.66
CA TYR A 222 1.14 14.22 5.29
C TYR A 222 0.07 13.93 6.36
N LEU A 223 0.50 13.52 7.56
CA LEU A 223 -0.41 13.40 8.70
C LEU A 223 -1.06 14.74 9.10
N PRO A 224 -0.36 15.90 9.03
CA PRO A 224 -1.00 17.20 9.27
C PRO A 224 -2.15 17.45 8.29
N ASP A 225 -1.93 17.25 6.98
CA ASP A 225 -2.94 17.43 5.94
C ASP A 225 -4.15 16.49 6.15
N LEU A 226 -3.88 15.23 6.51
CA LEU A 226 -4.95 14.28 6.85
C LEU A 226 -5.72 14.68 8.12
N ALA A 227 -5.05 15.32 9.08
CA ALA A 227 -5.66 15.75 10.34
C ALA A 227 -6.69 16.87 10.13
N GLU A 228 -6.51 17.74 9.13
CA GLU A 228 -7.49 18.79 8.78
C GLU A 228 -8.87 18.22 8.44
N TRP A 229 -8.92 16.97 7.97
CA TRP A 229 -10.17 16.29 7.62
C TRP A 229 -10.79 15.49 8.77
N THR A 230 -10.15 15.42 9.93
CA THR A 230 -10.66 14.64 11.07
C THR A 230 -11.91 15.24 11.71
N ASP A 231 -12.13 16.55 11.60
CA ASP A 231 -13.39 17.19 12.05
C ASP A 231 -14.60 16.69 11.24
N ARG A 232 -14.38 16.39 9.95
CA ARG A 232 -15.42 15.88 9.04
C ARG A 232 -15.49 14.35 8.99
N ILE A 233 -14.35 13.68 9.14
CA ILE A 233 -14.19 12.23 9.08
C ILE A 233 -13.45 11.76 10.34
N PRO A 234 -14.09 11.75 11.52
CA PRO A 234 -13.45 11.40 12.79
C PRO A 234 -12.76 10.03 12.78
N ARG A 235 -13.23 9.09 11.95
CA ARG A 235 -12.64 7.74 11.82
C ARG A 235 -11.20 7.75 11.30
N LEU A 236 -10.75 8.82 10.63
CA LEU A 236 -9.34 9.00 10.24
C LEU A 236 -8.39 9.20 11.43
N GLY A 237 -8.92 9.59 12.60
CA GLY A 237 -8.16 9.84 13.82
C GLY A 237 -7.93 8.61 14.70
N ALA A 238 -8.93 7.73 14.80
CA ALA A 238 -9.03 6.78 15.91
C ALA A 238 -8.16 5.51 15.76
N ASN A 239 -8.01 4.98 14.55
CA ASN A 239 -7.38 3.69 14.31
C ASN A 239 -6.22 3.82 13.31
N ARG A 240 -4.99 3.88 13.84
CA ARG A 240 -3.79 4.14 13.05
C ARG A 240 -2.68 3.14 13.37
N TYR A 241 -1.95 2.73 12.34
CA TYR A 241 -0.76 1.88 12.43
C TYR A 241 0.45 2.60 11.84
N ARG A 242 1.46 2.87 12.66
CA ARG A 242 2.73 3.44 12.19
C ARG A 242 3.72 2.34 11.83
N LEU A 243 4.05 2.22 10.56
CA LEU A 243 5.13 1.35 10.10
C LEU A 243 6.48 2.00 10.42
N LEU A 244 7.35 1.23 11.08
CA LEU A 244 8.71 1.64 11.42
C LEU A 244 9.74 0.93 10.54
N PRO A 245 10.97 1.47 10.42
CA PRO A 245 12.10 0.72 9.85
C PRO A 245 12.28 -0.63 10.54
N MET A 246 12.87 -1.58 9.82
CA MET A 246 13.16 -2.92 10.36
C MET A 246 14.21 -2.81 11.46
N ILE A 247 14.03 -3.59 12.51
CA ILE A 247 15.13 -3.89 13.43
C ILE A 247 16.05 -4.95 12.79
N ASP A 248 17.30 -5.04 13.27
CA ASP A 248 18.29 -5.99 12.74
C ASP A 248 17.75 -7.42 12.62
N ALA A 249 17.06 -7.91 13.66
CA ALA A 249 16.49 -9.26 13.64
C ALA A 249 15.45 -9.45 12.51
N GLN A 250 14.61 -8.46 12.25
CA GLN A 250 13.64 -8.49 11.15
C GLN A 250 14.35 -8.45 9.80
N ALA A 251 15.38 -7.61 9.65
CA ALA A 251 16.13 -7.48 8.40
C ALA A 251 16.94 -8.75 8.08
N VAL A 252 17.62 -9.34 9.07
CA VAL A 252 18.35 -10.60 8.90
C VAL A 252 17.38 -11.73 8.54
N ASP A 253 16.26 -11.84 9.25
CA ASP A 253 15.23 -12.84 8.96
C ASP A 253 14.67 -12.68 7.53
N ALA A 254 14.45 -11.43 7.09
CA ALA A 254 14.02 -11.13 5.73
C ALA A 254 15.03 -11.63 4.69
N VAL A 255 16.32 -11.28 4.83
CA VAL A 255 17.35 -11.67 3.86
C VAL A 255 17.51 -13.19 3.78
N ILE A 256 17.51 -13.88 4.93
CA ILE A 256 17.63 -15.35 4.98
C ILE A 256 16.44 -16.02 4.31
N LYS A 257 15.21 -15.66 4.70
CA LYS A 257 14.00 -16.34 4.21
C LYS A 257 13.72 -16.01 2.74
N THR A 258 13.89 -14.75 2.34
CA THR A 258 13.68 -14.31 0.95
C THR A 258 14.75 -14.88 0.02
N GLY A 259 16.02 -14.86 0.44
CA GLY A 259 17.13 -15.37 -0.36
C GLY A 259 17.25 -16.89 -0.41
N GLY A 260 16.74 -17.61 0.60
CA GLY A 260 16.73 -19.06 0.65
C GLY A 260 18.13 -19.67 0.44
N LYS A 261 18.31 -20.40 -0.67
CA LYS A 261 19.59 -21.06 -1.00
C LYS A 261 20.69 -20.08 -1.45
N LEU A 262 20.32 -18.87 -1.85
CA LEU A 262 21.24 -17.86 -2.37
C LEU A 262 22.06 -17.19 -1.26
N VAL A 263 21.64 -17.31 0.00
CA VAL A 263 22.14 -16.53 1.12
C VAL A 263 22.49 -17.47 2.28
N THR A 264 23.68 -17.31 2.85
CA THR A 264 24.02 -17.92 4.14
C THR A 264 23.67 -17.00 5.31
N PRO A 265 23.50 -17.53 6.54
CA PRO A 265 23.30 -16.68 7.72
C PRO A 265 24.39 -15.62 7.90
N SER A 266 25.63 -15.91 7.50
CA SER A 266 26.73 -14.93 7.53
C SER A 266 26.54 -13.83 6.50
N ASP A 267 26.11 -14.16 5.28
CA ASP A 267 25.83 -13.16 4.23
C ASP A 267 24.74 -12.18 4.67
N ALA A 268 23.67 -12.71 5.26
CA ALA A 268 22.57 -11.89 5.78
C ALA A 268 23.03 -10.93 6.88
N GLN A 269 23.87 -11.39 7.80
CA GLN A 269 24.46 -10.55 8.84
C GLN A 269 25.37 -9.46 8.26
N ASN A 270 26.21 -9.82 7.28
CA ASN A 270 27.11 -8.88 6.62
C ASN A 270 26.33 -7.77 5.90
N ILE A 271 25.26 -8.12 5.16
CA ILE A 271 24.40 -7.16 4.46
C ILE A 271 23.72 -6.21 5.46
N VAL A 272 23.14 -6.73 6.53
CA VAL A 272 22.46 -5.91 7.54
C VAL A 272 23.46 -5.04 8.31
N HIS A 273 24.64 -5.57 8.64
CA HIS A 273 25.70 -4.80 9.26
C HIS A 273 26.16 -3.65 8.37
N TYR A 274 26.35 -3.89 7.07
CA TYR A 274 26.70 -2.85 6.10
C TYR A 274 25.65 -1.73 6.09
N LEU A 275 24.36 -2.06 5.93
CA LEU A 275 23.27 -1.08 5.87
C LEU A 275 23.10 -0.26 7.15
N THR A 276 23.40 -0.86 8.29
CA THR A 276 23.27 -0.19 9.59
C THR A 276 24.41 0.80 9.87
N HIS A 277 25.62 0.53 9.36
CA HIS A 277 26.79 1.40 9.55
C HIS A 277 26.86 2.54 8.52
N THR A 278 26.44 2.30 7.28
CA THR A 278 26.37 3.36 6.27
C THR A 278 25.30 4.41 6.59
N GLN A 279 24.18 4.03 7.21
CA GLN A 279 23.15 4.98 7.65
C GLN A 279 23.59 5.87 8.82
N THR A 280 24.57 5.46 9.62
CA THR A 280 25.06 6.27 10.75
C THR A 280 26.06 7.34 10.31
N ASP A 281 26.78 7.13 9.22
CA ASP A 281 27.81 8.07 8.74
C ASP A 281 27.21 9.26 7.94
N SER A 282 26.02 9.10 7.34
CA SER A 282 25.32 10.17 6.59
C SER A 282 24.66 11.25 7.47
N LYS A 283 24.85 11.23 8.80
CA LYS A 283 24.32 12.26 9.72
C LYS A 283 25.41 12.87 10.60
N SER A 284 26.49 13.35 10.00
CA SER A 284 27.42 14.25 10.67
C SER A 284 26.89 15.69 10.68
N VAL A 285 25.93 15.96 11.57
CA VAL A 285 25.76 17.31 12.16
C VAL A 285 25.97 17.14 13.67
N PRO A 286 27.01 17.74 14.27
CA PRO A 286 27.28 17.59 15.69
C PRO A 286 26.30 18.48 16.47
N ILE A 287 25.17 17.92 16.89
CA ILE A 287 24.33 18.56 17.92
C ILE A 287 24.54 17.82 19.24
N MET A 288 24.88 18.62 20.25
CA MET A 288 25.27 18.23 21.59
C MET A 288 24.35 17.19 22.21
N GLN A 289 25.01 16.28 22.92
CA GLN A 289 24.46 15.14 23.63
C GLN A 289 23.35 15.53 24.61
N THR A 290 22.21 14.84 24.50
CA THR A 290 21.46 14.40 25.68
C THR A 290 21.33 12.89 25.63
N HIS A 291 21.81 12.25 26.69
CA HIS A 291 21.73 10.82 26.92
C HIS A 291 20.29 10.33 26.85
N GLN A 292 20.06 9.26 26.08
CA GLN A 292 18.93 8.30 26.10
C GLN A 292 18.21 8.14 24.76
N ARG A 293 18.90 7.50 23.82
CA ARG A 293 18.38 6.36 23.06
C ARG A 293 19.59 5.78 22.33
N ARG A 294 20.07 4.62 22.77
CA ARG A 294 20.71 3.68 21.83
C ARG A 294 19.70 3.53 20.70
N GLN A 295 19.85 4.29 19.62
CA GLN A 295 19.05 4.10 18.44
C GLN A 295 19.43 2.69 17.99
N ARG A 296 18.58 1.71 18.30
CA ARG A 296 18.69 0.37 17.73
C ARG A 296 18.90 0.58 16.25
N ALA A 297 19.95 0.02 15.71
CA ALA A 297 20.23 0.07 14.29
C ALA A 297 18.94 -0.28 13.53
N ARG A 298 18.63 0.55 12.53
CA ARG A 298 17.38 0.51 11.79
C ARG A 298 17.74 0.27 10.34
N VAL A 299 17.01 -0.63 9.69
CA VAL A 299 17.21 -0.93 8.28
C VAL A 299 15.97 -0.49 7.51
N GLU A 300 16.18 0.29 6.46
CA GLU A 300 15.11 0.62 5.52
C GLU A 300 14.94 -0.53 4.51
N PRO A 301 13.74 -1.13 4.41
CA PRO A 301 13.48 -2.24 3.49
C PRO A 301 13.80 -1.94 2.02
N VAL A 302 13.64 -0.70 1.57
CA VAL A 302 14.00 -0.32 0.20
C VAL A 302 15.49 -0.50 -0.07
N LEU A 303 16.36 -0.09 0.86
CA LEU A 303 17.81 -0.25 0.74
C LEU A 303 18.20 -1.72 0.87
N LEU A 304 17.51 -2.48 1.73
CA LEU A 304 17.71 -3.92 1.85
C LEU A 304 17.42 -4.64 0.52
N SER A 305 16.27 -4.33 -0.10
CA SER A 305 15.87 -4.90 -1.38
C SER A 305 16.81 -4.49 -2.51
N LEU A 306 17.23 -3.22 -2.53
CA LEU A 306 18.19 -2.67 -3.49
C LEU A 306 19.52 -3.42 -3.44
N ILE A 307 20.14 -3.51 -2.26
CA ILE A 307 21.43 -4.17 -2.09
C ILE A 307 21.32 -5.66 -2.43
N CYS A 308 20.31 -6.37 -1.92
CA CYS A 308 20.16 -7.79 -2.21
C CYS A 308 19.92 -8.06 -3.70
N SER A 309 19.12 -7.22 -4.37
CA SER A 309 18.86 -7.35 -5.80
C SER A 309 20.11 -7.05 -6.64
N GLY A 310 20.90 -6.03 -6.26
CA GLY A 310 22.18 -5.72 -6.91
C GLY A 310 23.21 -6.84 -6.78
N LEU A 311 23.39 -7.38 -5.57
CA LEU A 311 24.27 -8.55 -5.35
C LEU A 311 23.79 -9.78 -6.13
N ASN A 312 22.47 -9.95 -6.27
CA ASN A 312 21.91 -11.04 -7.05
C ASN A 312 22.18 -10.88 -8.56
N ALA A 313 22.13 -9.65 -9.08
CA ALA A 313 22.50 -9.37 -10.46
C ALA A 313 23.97 -9.71 -10.73
N GLU A 314 24.88 -9.38 -9.80
CA GLU A 314 26.30 -9.73 -9.90
C GLU A 314 26.53 -11.24 -9.81
N ARG A 315 25.82 -11.93 -8.88
CA ARG A 315 25.82 -13.39 -8.80
C ARG A 315 25.45 -14.02 -10.14
N LEU A 316 24.40 -13.53 -10.79
CA LEU A 316 23.92 -14.03 -12.08
C LEU A 316 24.93 -13.77 -13.20
N ALA A 317 25.53 -12.58 -13.25
CA ALA A 317 26.56 -12.23 -14.22
C ALA A 317 27.81 -13.13 -14.08
N ASP A 318 28.25 -13.38 -12.86
CA ASP A 318 29.41 -14.21 -12.53
C ASP A 318 29.10 -15.72 -12.52
N LYS A 319 27.83 -16.11 -12.71
CA LYS A 319 27.34 -17.50 -12.60
C LYS A 319 27.68 -18.16 -11.25
N LYS A 320 27.65 -17.38 -10.18
CA LYS A 320 27.90 -17.86 -8.81
C LYS A 320 26.63 -18.51 -8.22
N PRO A 321 26.78 -19.50 -7.33
CA PRO A 321 25.63 -20.18 -6.72
C PRO A 321 24.97 -19.38 -5.58
N ARG A 322 25.66 -18.37 -5.03
CA ARG A 322 25.24 -17.59 -3.85
C ARG A 322 25.65 -16.12 -4.00
N LEU A 323 25.04 -15.26 -3.20
CA LEU A 323 25.46 -13.87 -3.05
C LEU A 323 26.91 -13.83 -2.54
N ASN A 324 27.68 -12.88 -3.07
CA ASN A 324 29.00 -12.55 -2.55
C ASN A 324 28.85 -11.41 -1.54
N THR A 325 29.39 -11.56 -0.33
CA THR A 325 29.37 -10.48 0.67
C THR A 325 30.76 -10.05 1.12
N ASP A 326 31.81 -10.56 0.47
CA ASP A 326 33.21 -10.34 0.87
C ASP A 326 33.67 -8.88 0.67
N ASN A 327 33.04 -8.13 -0.24
CA ASN A 327 33.42 -6.74 -0.55
C ASN A 327 32.23 -5.77 -0.60
N LEU A 328 31.28 -5.94 0.34
CA LEU A 328 30.07 -5.12 0.46
C LEU A 328 30.31 -3.62 0.50
N VAL A 329 31.45 -3.15 1.04
CA VAL A 329 31.76 -1.72 1.08
C VAL A 329 31.93 -1.14 -0.33
N LYS A 330 32.61 -1.87 -1.22
CA LYS A 330 32.82 -1.45 -2.61
C LYS A 330 31.60 -1.77 -3.47
N GLU A 331 31.11 -2.99 -3.41
CA GLU A 331 29.99 -3.47 -4.24
C GLU A 331 28.69 -2.76 -3.87
N GLY A 332 28.41 -2.58 -2.57
CA GLY A 332 27.22 -1.87 -2.09
C GLY A 332 27.20 -0.40 -2.50
N SER A 333 28.34 0.30 -2.40
CA SER A 333 28.44 1.70 -2.83
C SER A 333 28.20 1.84 -4.34
N LEU A 334 28.75 0.93 -5.14
CA LEU A 334 28.51 0.90 -6.60
C LEU A 334 27.05 0.57 -6.96
N ILE A 335 26.38 -0.30 -6.19
CA ILE A 335 24.96 -0.62 -6.39
C ILE A 335 24.10 0.62 -6.11
N VAL A 336 24.38 1.33 -5.02
CA VAL A 336 23.68 2.56 -4.67
C VAL A 336 23.97 3.68 -5.69
N GLU A 337 25.23 3.84 -6.10
CA GLU A 337 25.63 4.82 -7.14
C GLU A 337 24.93 4.53 -8.47
N ARG A 338 24.92 3.27 -8.93
CA ARG A 338 24.16 2.86 -10.13
C ARG A 338 22.67 3.16 -9.99
N PHE A 339 22.10 2.99 -8.80
CA PHE A 339 20.72 3.36 -8.54
C PHE A 339 20.49 4.86 -8.74
N TYR A 340 21.33 5.72 -8.16
CA TYR A 340 21.27 7.16 -8.39
C TYR A 340 21.46 7.49 -9.89
N ASP A 341 22.43 6.89 -10.56
CA ASP A 341 22.64 7.14 -11.99
C ASP A 341 21.44 6.74 -12.85
N THR A 342 20.75 5.65 -12.50
CA THR A 342 19.61 5.11 -13.27
C THR A 342 18.32 5.88 -13.00
N GLU A 343 18.04 6.26 -11.75
CA GLU A 343 16.85 7.07 -11.39
C GLU A 343 16.99 8.53 -11.84
N PHE A 344 18.21 9.06 -11.86
CA PHE A 344 18.47 10.45 -12.22
C PHE A 344 18.96 10.64 -13.67
N THR A 345 19.01 9.59 -14.49
CA THR A 345 19.24 9.72 -15.94
C THR A 345 18.12 10.54 -16.59
N GLY A 346 18.41 11.79 -16.94
CA GLY A 346 17.47 12.71 -17.59
C GLY A 346 17.00 13.90 -16.73
N LEU A 347 17.39 13.97 -15.45
CA LEU A 347 17.14 15.14 -14.60
C LEU A 347 18.33 16.13 -14.65
N PRO A 348 18.09 17.46 -14.65
CA PRO A 348 19.16 18.47 -14.63
C PRO A 348 20.08 18.29 -13.40
N GLU A 349 21.38 18.59 -13.55
CA GLU A 349 22.38 18.51 -12.45
C GLU A 349 21.93 19.23 -11.17
N SER A 350 21.19 20.33 -11.31
CA SER A 350 20.66 21.11 -10.18
C SER A 350 19.66 20.37 -9.27
N VAL A 351 19.09 19.23 -9.72
CA VAL A 351 18.21 18.37 -8.92
C VAL A 351 19.00 17.29 -8.17
N ARG A 352 20.17 16.90 -8.69
CA ARG A 352 21.04 15.90 -8.07
C ARG A 352 21.70 16.45 -6.80
N ASP A 353 22.13 17.71 -6.84
CA ASP A 353 22.80 18.40 -5.71
C ASP A 353 21.87 18.72 -4.53
N PHE A 354 20.54 18.64 -4.69
CA PHE A 354 19.58 18.98 -3.63
C PHE A 354 19.15 17.77 -2.78
N ILE A 355 19.54 16.55 -3.19
CA ILE A 355 19.12 15.28 -2.58
C ILE A 355 20.29 14.57 -1.85
N GLU A 356 21.54 14.96 -2.12
CA GLU A 356 22.70 14.69 -1.23
C GLU A 356 22.68 15.61 0.00
#